data_AF-A0A800IFY7-F1
#
_entry.id   AF-A0A800IFY7-F1
#
_cell.length_a   1.000
_cell.length_b   1.000
_cell.length_c   1.000
_cell.angle_alpha   90.00
_cell.angle_beta   90.00
_cell.angle_gamma   90.00
#
_symmetry.space_group_name_H-M   'P 1'
#
loop_
_entity.id
_entity.type
_entity.pdbx_description
1 polymer ?
#
loop_
_entity_poly.entity_id
_entity_poly.type
_entity_poly.pdbx_seq_one_letter_code
_entity_poly.pdbx_strand_id
1 'polypeptide(L)' 'VAGEIISFNEALEDAPETVNEDPYVEGWVMKLKLAQDADLSGLLNAQAYSDLVASED' A
#
# COMPACT_ATOMS: atom_id res chain seq x y z
N VAL A 1 -6.21 5.86 5.60
CA VAL A 1 -6.13 7.34 5.65
C VAL A 1 -6.97 7.93 4.52
N ALA A 2 -7.54 9.13 4.67
CA ALA A 2 -8.46 9.73 3.69
C ALA A 2 -7.72 10.52 2.58
N GLY A 3 -8.29 10.57 1.38
CA GLY A 3 -7.71 11.26 0.23
C GLY A 3 -8.50 11.06 -1.06
N GLU A 4 -7.94 11.53 -2.16
CA GLU A 4 -8.47 11.42 -3.52
C GLU A 4 -7.59 10.48 -4.35
N ILE A 5 -8.18 9.52 -5.07
CA ILE A 5 -7.44 8.63 -5.97
C ILE A 5 -7.03 9.43 -7.21
N ILE A 6 -5.74 9.41 -7.54
CA ILE A 6 -5.19 10.15 -8.69
C ILE A 6 -4.65 9.25 -9.80
N SER A 7 -4.47 7.95 -9.54
CA SER A 7 -4.01 6.98 -10.54
C SER A 7 -4.30 5.56 -10.08
N PHE A 8 -4.59 4.69 -11.05
CA PHE A 8 -4.53 3.23 -10.91
C PHE A 8 -3.33 2.69 -11.68
N ASN A 9 -2.82 1.52 -11.28
CA ASN A 9 -1.80 0.82 -12.05
C ASN A 9 -2.47 -0.07 -13.10
N GLU A 10 -2.72 0.50 -14.28
CA GLU A 10 -3.38 -0.20 -15.40
C GLU A 10 -2.58 -1.43 -15.88
N ALA A 11 -1.26 -1.50 -15.63
CA ALA A 11 -0.44 -2.65 -16.00
C ALA A 11 -0.85 -3.94 -15.25
N LEU A 12 -1.46 -3.82 -14.07
CA LEU A 12 -1.92 -4.97 -13.30
C LEU A 12 -3.15 -5.65 -13.91
N GLU A 13 -3.85 -5.02 -14.86
CA GLU A 13 -4.94 -5.67 -15.61
C GLU A 13 -4.40 -6.78 -16.51
N ASP A 14 -3.23 -6.55 -17.11
CA ASP A 14 -2.56 -7.51 -18.00
C ASP A 14 -1.58 -8.41 -17.25
N ALA A 15 -0.98 -7.93 -16.16
CA ALA A 15 0.05 -8.63 -15.36
C ALA A 15 -0.27 -8.61 -13.85
N PRO A 16 -1.34 -9.29 -13.40
CA PRO A 16 -1.72 -9.31 -11.99
C PRO A 16 -0.69 -9.98 -11.07
N GLU A 17 0.13 -10.88 -11.59
CA GLU A 17 1.20 -11.57 -10.88
C GLU A 17 2.29 -10.63 -10.36
N THR A 18 2.43 -9.44 -10.94
CA THR A 18 3.40 -8.42 -10.50
C THR A 18 3.19 -8.02 -9.04
N VAL A 19 1.95 -8.10 -8.52
CA VAL A 19 1.66 -7.90 -7.09
C VAL A 19 2.44 -8.87 -6.20
N ASN A 20 2.66 -10.10 -6.66
CA ASN A 20 3.39 -11.11 -5.91
C ASN A 20 4.91 -11.02 -6.15
N GLU A 21 5.33 -10.74 -7.38
CA GLU A 21 6.74 -10.73 -7.76
C GLU A 21 7.49 -9.50 -7.25
N ASP A 22 6.86 -8.32 -7.28
CA ASP A 22 7.45 -7.05 -6.84
C ASP A 22 6.43 -6.16 -6.10
N PRO A 23 5.98 -6.57 -4.89
CA PRO A 23 4.85 -5.96 -4.18
C PRO A 23 5.04 -4.49 -3.81
N TYR A 24 6.29 -4.03 -3.72
CA TYR A 24 6.62 -2.69 -3.19
C TYR A 24 7.09 -1.71 -4.26
N VAL A 25 7.39 -2.17 -5.49
CA VAL A 25 7.84 -1.30 -6.58
C VAL A 25 6.85 -1.34 -7.72
N GLU A 26 6.87 -2.36 -8.58
CA GLU A 26 5.99 -2.44 -9.76
C GLU A 26 4.56 -2.88 -9.40
N GLY A 27 4.38 -3.60 -8.29
CA GLY A 27 3.10 -4.11 -7.79
C GLY A 27 2.22 -3.09 -7.08
N TRP A 28 2.51 -1.78 -7.18
CA TRP A 28 1.65 -0.75 -6.59
C TRP A 28 0.26 -0.77 -7.23
N VAL A 29 -0.80 -0.58 -6.44
CA VAL A 29 -2.19 -0.70 -6.92
C VAL A 29 -2.79 0.65 -7.33
N MET A 30 -2.60 1.67 -6.48
CA MET A 30 -3.14 3.00 -6.70
C MET A 30 -2.25 4.09 -6.11
N LYS A 31 -2.39 5.32 -6.61
CA LYS A 31 -1.81 6.52 -6.01
C LYS A 31 -2.93 7.37 -5.42
N LEU A 32 -2.73 7.79 -4.17
CA LEU A 32 -3.68 8.60 -3.42
C LEU A 32 -3.05 9.97 -3.14
N LYS A 33 -3.75 11.04 -3.49
CA LYS A 33 -3.48 12.38 -2.99
C LYS A 33 -4.12 12.50 -1.62
N LEU A 34 -3.30 12.63 -0.58
CA LEU A 34 -3.80 12.72 0.79
C LEU A 34 -4.64 13.99 1.01
N ALA A 35 -5.70 13.85 1.81
CA ALA A 35 -6.43 15.01 2.33
C ALA A 35 -5.50 15.89 3.19
N GLN A 36 -5.81 17.18 3.32
CA GLN A 36 -4.94 18.11 4.06
C GLN A 36 -4.79 17.72 5.55
N ASP A 37 -5.82 17.12 6.12
CA ASP A 37 -5.91 16.64 7.49
C ASP A 37 -5.71 15.12 7.60
N ALA A 38 -5.11 14.48 6.59
CA ALA A 38 -4.85 13.06 6.61
C ALA A 38 -3.89 12.70 7.76
N ASP A 39 -4.41 11.99 8.76
CA ASP A 39 -3.64 11.47 9.87
C ASP A 39 -2.97 10.14 9.50
N LEU A 40 -1.64 10.11 9.54
CA LEU A 40 -0.83 8.93 9.31
C LEU A 40 -0.36 8.25 10.60
N SER A 41 -0.60 8.86 11.77
CA SER A 41 -0.05 8.41 13.05
C SER A 41 -0.56 7.04 13.51
N GLY A 42 -1.72 6.61 13.00
CA GLY A 42 -2.26 5.27 13.22
C GLY A 42 -1.62 4.17 12.37
N LEU A 43 -0.72 4.51 11.43
CA LEU A 43 -0.02 3.52 10.62
C LEU A 43 1.20 2.96 11.36
N LEU A 44 1.48 1.68 11.14
CA LEU A 44 2.64 1.01 11.71
C LEU A 44 3.90 1.32 10.90
N ASN A 45 5.02 1.41 11.60
CA ASN A 45 6.34 1.34 10.98
C ASN A 45 6.70 -0.12 10.67
N ALA A 46 7.82 -0.33 9.96
CA ALA A 46 8.25 -1.66 9.53
C ALA A 46 8.45 -2.65 10.69
N GLN A 47 9.04 -2.20 11.81
CA GLN A 47 9.26 -3.06 12.97
C GLN A 47 7.93 -3.46 13.61
N ALA A 48 7.06 -2.48 13.88
CA ALA A 48 5.78 -2.73 14.53
C ALA A 48 4.87 -3.63 13.68
N TYR A 49 4.94 -3.51 12.34
CA TYR A 49 4.22 -4.42 11.44
C TYR A 49 4.78 -5.84 11.47
N SER A 50 6.12 -5.99 11.48
CA SER A 50 6.76 -7.31 11.62
C SER A 50 6.38 -8.00 12.93
N ASP A 51 6.33 -7.25 14.04
CA ASP A 51 5.96 -7.78 15.35
C ASP A 51 4.49 -8.23 15.38
N LEU A 52 3.59 -7.48 14.73
CA LEU A 52 2.19 -7.85 14.60
C LEU A 52 2.04 -9.17 13.85
N VAL A 53 2.63 -9.30 12.67
CA VAL A 53 2.54 -10.52 11.84
C VAL A 53 3.08 -11.73 12.60
N ALA A 54 4.24 -11.60 13.25
CA ALA A 54 4.85 -12.69 14.03
C ALA A 54 4.00 -13.12 15.25
N SER A 55 3.06 -12.29 15.70
CA SER A 55 2.14 -12.61 16.79
C SER A 55 0.85 -13.32 16.34
N GLU A 56 0.60 -13.35 15.03
CA GLU A 56 -0.57 -14.00 14.42
C GLU A 56 -0.29 -15.44 13.96
N ASP A 57 0.97 -15.87 13.96
CA ASP A 57 1.45 -17.25 13.71
C ASP A 57 1.37 -18.15 14.97
#